data_AF-A0A1A8IVN9-F1
#
_entry.id   AF-A0A1A8IVN9-F1
#
_cell.length_a   1.000
_cell.length_b   1.000
_cell.length_c   1.000
_cell.angle_alpha   90.00
_cell.angle_beta   90.00
_cell.angle_gamma   90.00
#
_symmetry.space_group_name_H-M   'P 1'
#
loop_
_entity.id
_entity.type
_entity.pdbx_description
1 polymer ?
#
loop_
_entity_poly.entity_id
_entity_poly.type
_entity_poly.pdbx_seq_one_letter_code
_entity_poly.pdbx_strand_id
1 'polypeptide(L)'
;MLMLNRNRIVEEKSFGPCEELLFGRLSFRGFNPEVEKLMALMNPKDEVEEDVSQMQTDVTDEEMALRYESLVGTMKKKFAKKRERCGMDEDDQNLLESNTKRVFLKPRD
;
A
#
# COMPACT_ATOMS: atom_id res chain seq x y z
N MET A 1 -23.94 -32.60 27.59
CA MET A 1 -24.36 -32.88 26.20
C MET A 1 -24.33 -34.40 26.00
N LEU A 2 -25.31 -35.00 25.31
CA LEU A 2 -25.33 -36.45 25.03
C LEU A 2 -24.73 -36.71 23.65
N MET A 3 -23.60 -37.41 23.59
CA MET A 3 -23.04 -37.90 22.32
C MET A 3 -23.37 -39.38 22.13
N LEU A 4 -23.86 -39.74 20.94
CA LEU A 4 -24.24 -41.11 20.60
C LEU A 4 -23.12 -41.81 19.84
N ASN A 5 -22.38 -42.70 20.50
CA ASN A 5 -21.35 -43.50 19.86
C ASN A 5 -21.73 -44.99 19.92
N ARG A 6 -22.09 -45.57 18.76
CA ARG A 6 -22.37 -47.00 18.51
C ARG A 6 -23.03 -47.74 19.68
N ASN A 7 -24.28 -47.38 19.97
CA ASN A 7 -25.15 -47.95 21.02
C ASN A 7 -24.72 -47.65 22.47
N ARG A 8 -23.84 -46.67 22.71
CA ARG A 8 -23.54 -46.15 24.04
C ARG A 8 -23.78 -44.65 24.09
N ILE A 9 -24.44 -44.21 25.15
CA ILE A 9 -24.70 -42.80 25.45
C ILE A 9 -23.56 -42.33 26.36
N VAL A 10 -22.84 -41.29 25.94
CA VAL A 10 -21.79 -40.66 26.74
C VAL A 10 -22.27 -39.27 27.17
N GLU A 11 -22.38 -39.08 28.49
CA GLU A 11 -22.67 -37.78 29.11
C GLU A 11 -21.39 -37.01 29.33
N GLU A 12 -21.17 -35.98 28.52
CA GLU A 12 -20.02 -35.08 28.67
C GLU A 12 -20.48 -33.72 29.20
N LYS A 13 -19.76 -33.19 30.21
CA LYS A 13 -20.05 -31.89 30.84
C LYS A 13 -19.43 -30.72 30.05
N SER A 14 -18.45 -30.99 29.20
CA SER A 14 -17.80 -30.03 28.31
C SER A 14 -18.59 -29.86 27.00
N PHE A 15 -18.68 -28.61 26.54
CA PHE A 15 -19.22 -28.26 25.22
C PHE A 15 -18.15 -28.18 24.11
N GLY A 16 -16.87 -28.19 24.50
CA GLY A 16 -15.73 -28.06 23.59
C GLY A 16 -15.68 -29.04 22.40
N PRO A 17 -16.18 -30.29 22.51
CA PRO A 17 -16.22 -31.20 21.35
C PRO A 17 -17.37 -30.96 20.38
N CYS A 18 -18.42 -30.24 20.78
CA CYS A 18 -19.60 -29.97 19.94
C CYS A 18 -19.56 -28.60 19.29
N GLU A 19 -18.98 -27.63 19.98
CA GLU A 19 -18.88 -26.28 19.49
C GLU A 19 -17.48 -26.13 18.91
N GLU A 20 -17.37 -25.85 17.61
CA GLU A 20 -16.11 -25.60 16.88
C GLU A 20 -15.47 -24.27 17.36
N LEU A 21 -15.14 -24.19 18.66
CA LEU A 21 -14.67 -22.98 19.30
C LEU A 21 -13.28 -22.64 18.81
N LEU A 22 -13.15 -21.38 18.39
CA LEU A 22 -11.86 -20.75 18.19
C LEU A 22 -11.13 -20.60 19.52
N PHE A 23 -9.79 -20.63 19.45
CA PHE A 23 -8.91 -20.32 20.56
C PHE A 23 -9.22 -18.96 21.17
N GLY A 24 -9.51 -18.94 22.48
CA GLY A 24 -10.12 -17.77 23.13
C GLY A 24 -9.22 -16.53 23.29
N ARG A 25 -7.90 -16.61 23.08
CA ARG A 25 -7.02 -15.43 23.13
C ARG A 25 -6.87 -14.85 21.73
N LEU A 26 -7.41 -13.64 21.55
CA LEU A 26 -7.40 -12.92 20.29
C LEU A 26 -6.71 -11.56 20.47
N SER A 27 -5.92 -11.15 19.48
CA SER A 27 -5.35 -9.81 19.35
C SER A 27 -5.53 -9.37 17.90
N PHE A 28 -5.69 -8.06 17.69
CA PHE A 28 -5.90 -7.48 16.37
C PHE A 28 -5.03 -6.22 16.21
N ARG A 29 -4.74 -5.87 14.95
CA ARG A 29 -4.05 -4.62 14.56
C ARG A 29 -2.67 -4.43 15.22
N GLY A 30 -1.96 -5.52 15.52
CA GLY A 30 -0.62 -5.48 16.08
C GLY A 30 -0.55 -5.10 17.55
N PHE A 31 -1.65 -5.17 18.30
CA PHE A 31 -1.68 -4.83 19.73
C PHE A 31 -0.84 -5.80 20.56
N ASN A 32 -0.80 -7.07 20.14
CA ASN A 32 0.10 -8.08 20.67
C ASN A 32 0.49 -9.09 19.58
N PRO A 33 1.69 -8.94 18.97
CA PRO A 33 2.13 -9.79 17.87
C PRO A 33 2.32 -11.26 18.26
N GLU A 34 2.64 -11.55 19.54
CA GLU A 34 2.78 -12.93 20.01
C GLU A 34 1.42 -13.64 20.07
N VAL A 35 0.39 -12.92 20.52
CA VAL A 35 -0.98 -13.46 20.59
C VAL A 35 -1.59 -13.60 19.20
N GLU A 36 -1.31 -12.68 18.27
CA GLU A 36 -1.72 -12.80 16.86
C GLU A 36 -1.11 -14.04 16.20
N LYS A 37 0.18 -14.28 16.44
CA LYS A 37 0.86 -15.49 15.95
C LYS A 37 0.28 -16.76 16.56
N LEU A 38 -0.02 -16.75 17.85
CA LEU A 38 -0.63 -17.87 18.55
C LEU A 38 -2.05 -18.15 18.03
N MET A 39 -2.85 -17.11 17.79
CA MET A 39 -4.17 -17.22 17.18
C MET A 39 -4.08 -17.87 15.80
N ALA A 40 -3.15 -17.43 14.96
CA ALA A 40 -2.99 -17.98 13.61
C ALA A 40 -2.56 -19.47 13.59
N LEU A 41 -1.80 -19.91 14.60
CA LEU A 41 -1.36 -21.31 14.71
C LEU A 41 -2.45 -22.23 15.27
N MET A 42 -3.23 -21.74 16.23
CA MET A 42 -4.26 -22.52 16.94
C MET A 42 -5.60 -22.56 16.21
N ASN A 43 -5.89 -21.51 15.44
CA ASN A 43 -7.05 -21.42 14.58
C ASN A 43 -6.57 -21.39 13.13
N PRO A 44 -6.19 -22.54 12.53
CA PRO A 44 -5.91 -22.58 11.10
C PRO A 44 -7.17 -22.11 10.38
N LYS A 45 -7.13 -20.90 9.82
CA LYS A 45 -8.27 -20.25 9.20
C LYS A 45 -8.69 -21.09 7.99
N ASP A 46 -9.90 -21.63 8.01
CA ASP A 46 -10.68 -21.77 6.78
C ASP A 46 -11.03 -20.34 6.36
N GLU A 47 -10.10 -19.73 5.65
CA GLU A 47 -10.21 -18.54 4.80
C GLU A 47 -11.47 -17.67 4.98
N VAL A 48 -11.36 -16.66 5.83
CA VAL A 48 -11.87 -15.34 5.44
C VAL A 48 -10.68 -14.41 5.55
N GLU A 49 -10.15 -14.08 4.38
CA GLU A 49 -9.19 -13.03 4.13
C GLU A 49 -9.67 -11.78 4.87
N GLU A 50 -9.05 -11.48 6.01
CA GLU A 50 -8.99 -10.09 6.42
C GLU A 50 -8.03 -9.45 5.42
N ASP A 51 -8.66 -8.76 4.50
CA ASP A 51 -8.22 -7.83 3.48
C ASP A 51 -7.30 -6.71 4.02
N VAL A 52 -6.36 -7.04 4.89
CA VAL A 52 -5.41 -6.07 5.50
C VAL A 52 -4.24 -5.78 4.56
N SER A 53 -4.11 -6.53 3.46
CA SER A 53 -3.04 -6.32 2.49
C SER A 53 -3.44 -5.50 1.28
N GLN A 54 -4.75 -5.31 1.00
CA GLN A 54 -5.17 -4.32 0.01
C GLN A 54 -5.22 -2.95 0.70
N MET A 55 -4.04 -2.38 0.96
CA MET A 55 -3.95 -0.95 1.20
C MET A 55 -4.66 -0.26 0.03
N GLN A 56 -5.74 0.46 0.30
CA GLN A 56 -6.43 1.26 -0.71
C GLN A 56 -5.44 2.30 -1.22
N THR A 57 -4.83 2.03 -2.37
CA THR A 57 -3.99 3.00 -3.06
C THR A 57 -4.89 3.90 -3.87
N ASP A 58 -4.81 5.21 -3.63
CA ASP A 58 -5.58 6.21 -4.39
C ASP A 58 -5.18 6.26 -5.87
N VAL A 59 -4.04 5.65 -6.24
CA VAL A 59 -3.46 5.67 -7.57
C VAL A 59 -3.11 4.24 -7.98
N THR A 60 -3.51 3.84 -9.19
CA THR A 60 -3.13 2.54 -9.76
C THR A 60 -1.71 2.58 -10.33
N ASP A 61 -1.03 1.44 -10.37
CA ASP A 61 0.33 1.34 -10.94
C ASP A 61 0.40 1.83 -12.39
N GLU A 62 -0.65 1.63 -13.17
CA GLU A 62 -0.78 2.13 -14.54
C GLU A 62 -0.78 3.66 -14.61
N GLU A 63 -1.57 4.32 -13.75
CA GLU A 63 -1.59 5.78 -13.69
C GLU A 63 -0.24 6.34 -13.23
N MET A 64 0.39 5.69 -12.25
CA MET A 64 1.71 6.04 -11.77
C MET A 64 2.73 5.98 -12.92
N ALA A 65 2.74 4.89 -13.70
CA ALA A 65 3.64 4.71 -14.84
C ALA A 65 3.49 5.81 -15.91
N LEU A 66 2.25 6.16 -16.27
CA LEU A 66 1.97 7.23 -17.26
C LEU A 66 2.49 8.60 -16.80
N ARG A 67 2.35 8.91 -15.51
CA ARG A 67 2.91 10.16 -14.93
C ARG A 67 4.43 10.18 -14.98
N TYR A 68 5.08 9.05 -14.66
CA TYR A 68 6.53 8.93 -14.71
C TYR A 68 7.08 9.09 -16.12
N GLU A 69 6.43 8.55 -17.15
CA GLU A 69 6.84 8.69 -18.55
C GLU A 69 6.96 10.18 -18.96
N SER A 70 5.93 10.97 -18.65
CA SER A 70 5.92 12.41 -18.92
C SER A 70 7.02 13.16 -18.17
N LEU A 71 7.21 12.87 -16.87
CA LEU A 71 8.24 13.50 -16.05
C LEU A 71 9.65 13.20 -16.58
N VAL A 72 9.95 11.92 -16.86
CA VAL A 72 11.25 11.49 -17.38
C VAL A 72 11.51 12.09 -18.77
N GLY A 73 10.48 12.21 -19.61
CA GLY A 73 10.57 12.88 -20.91
C GLY A 73 11.00 14.36 -20.79
N THR A 74 10.40 15.10 -19.87
CA THR A 74 10.78 16.50 -19.63
C THR A 74 12.18 16.64 -19.01
N MET A 75 12.55 15.76 -18.08
CA MET A 75 13.88 15.73 -17.48
C MET A 75 14.96 15.45 -18.53
N LYS A 76 14.76 14.45 -19.39
CA LYS A 76 15.68 14.14 -20.50
C LYS A 76 15.94 15.35 -21.38
N LYS A 77 14.89 16.14 -21.70
CA LYS A 77 15.01 17.37 -22.50
C LYS A 77 15.78 18.48 -21.77
N LYS A 78 15.60 18.63 -20.44
CA LYS A 78 16.36 19.61 -19.63
C LYS A 78 17.84 19.29 -19.59
N PHE A 79 18.22 18.02 -19.40
CA PHE A 79 19.62 17.60 -19.34
C PHE A 79 20.29 17.55 -20.72
N ALA A 80 19.56 17.20 -21.78
CA ALA A 80 20.06 17.30 -23.16
C ALA A 80 20.38 18.75 -23.55
N LYS A 81 19.45 19.69 -23.26
CA LYS A 81 19.65 21.13 -23.53
C LYS A 81 20.80 21.74 -22.72
N LYS A 82 21.06 21.23 -21.51
CA LYS A 82 22.22 21.65 -20.69
C LYS A 82 23.55 21.18 -21.29
N ARG A 83 23.57 20.03 -21.97
CA ARG A 83 24.77 19.49 -22.65
C ARG A 83 25.11 20.28 -23.92
N GLU A 84 24.11 20.67 -24.72
CA GLU A 84 24.33 21.52 -25.92
C GLU A 84 24.87 22.91 -25.58
N ARG A 85 24.40 23.53 -24.48
CA ARG A 85 24.92 24.84 -24.03
C ARG A 85 26.38 24.84 -23.61
N CYS A 86 26.98 23.67 -23.37
CA CYS A 86 28.37 23.57 -22.96
C CYS A 86 29.34 23.36 -24.14
N GLY A 87 28.82 23.29 -25.38
CA GLY A 87 29.61 23.11 -26.60
C GLY A 87 29.62 24.33 -27.53
N MET A 88 29.08 25.46 -27.09
CA MET A 88 29.06 26.72 -27.84
C MET A 88 29.65 27.81 -26.94
N ASP A 89 30.97 27.86 -26.87
CA ASP A 89 31.65 29.08 -26.46
C ASP A 89 31.67 30.03 -27.66
N GLU A 90 31.26 31.28 -27.40
CA GLU A 90 31.59 32.51 -28.14
C GLU A 90 31.04 32.64 -29.59
N ASP A 91 29.82 33.17 -29.73
CA ASP A 91 29.57 34.45 -30.44
C ASP A 91 28.07 34.67 -30.77
N ASP A 92 27.62 35.89 -30.46
CA ASP A 92 26.41 36.60 -30.91
C ASP A 92 25.10 35.84 -31.14
N GLN A 93 24.15 36.06 -30.21
CA GLN A 93 22.78 36.45 -30.59
C GLN A 93 21.99 37.02 -29.40
N ASN A 94 22.09 38.34 -29.27
CA ASN A 94 21.06 39.18 -28.69
C ASN A 94 19.84 39.19 -29.65
N LEU A 95 18.95 38.20 -29.60
CA LEU A 95 17.64 38.31 -30.23
C LEU A 95 16.59 37.36 -29.60
N LEU A 96 15.60 37.98 -28.93
CA LEU A 96 14.28 37.43 -28.60
C LEU A 96 14.20 36.36 -27.49
N GLU A 97 14.12 36.83 -26.24
CA GLU A 97 12.94 36.62 -25.39
C GLU A 97 13.16 37.41 -24.10
N SER A 98 12.40 38.48 -23.93
CA SER A 98 12.34 39.22 -22.68
C SER A 98 11.89 38.28 -21.58
N ASN A 99 12.86 37.77 -20.81
CA ASN A 99 12.60 37.13 -19.53
C ASN A 99 11.99 38.19 -18.60
N THR A 100 10.68 38.41 -18.72
CA THR A 100 9.90 39.02 -17.67
C THR A 100 10.05 38.09 -16.48
N LYS A 101 10.87 38.51 -15.52
CA LYS A 101 11.10 37.78 -14.28
C LYS A 101 9.72 37.50 -13.68
N ARG A 102 9.28 36.24 -13.71
CA ARG A 102 8.00 35.86 -13.11
C ARG A 102 8.17 35.96 -11.60
N VAL A 103 7.79 37.10 -11.05
CA VAL A 103 7.73 37.32 -9.60
C VAL A 103 6.38 36.82 -9.11
N PHE A 104 6.37 36.17 -7.95
CA PHE A 104 5.15 35.75 -7.29
C PHE A 104 4.26 36.97 -6.97
N LEU A 105 3.12 37.08 -7.65
CA LEU A 105 2.12 38.10 -7.37
C LEU A 105 1.16 37.56 -6.32
N LYS A 106 1.00 38.28 -5.21
CA LYS A 106 0.01 37.91 -4.18
C LYS A 106 -1.42 38.10 -4.74
N PRO A 107 -2.35 37.18 -4.43
CA PRO A 107 -3.77 37.34 -4.77
C PRO A 107 -4.32 38.65 -4.19
N ARG A 108 -5.31 39.23 -4.86
CA ARG A 108 -6.07 40.36 -4.30
C ARG A 108 -7.15 39.81 -3.38
N ASP A 109 -7.31 40.46 -2.23
CA ASP A 109 -8.39 40.22 -1.26
C ASP A 109 -9.77 40.55 -1.85
#